data_AF-A0A6G9Z705-F1
#
_entry.id   AF-A0A6G9Z705-F1
#
_cell.length_a   1.000
_cell.length_b   1.000
_cell.length_c   1.000
_cell.angle_alpha   90.00
_cell.angle_beta   90.00
_cell.angle_gamma   90.00
#
_symmetry.space_group_name_H-M   'P 1'
#
loop_
_entity.id
_entity.type
_entity.pdbx_description
1 polymer ?
#
loop_
_entity_poly.entity_id
_entity_poly.type
_entity_poly.pdbx_seq_one_letter_code
_entity_poly.pdbx_strand_id
1 'polypeptide(L)'
;MAVISPASIVSDMATCLRRAVSDEYAPLPDLQGLPPLAVTNEEISTARRQAAQAHYDTYFGVRRTQDQNTFAHSTLIGFHGVLDNLRSARSSLAPTQWQALATGIHDTLNFMLSARGATPYPYPPPPRAHSDPDPDQRWRLGHRAFFVLTQCIIIGLRGFLDAAQRAMWPAAVTALDYGTTMLAASAACLHFTADFRANDYSRTVRPAMPAEFTGLASADHTCLVAQLRAMGPTLQTMPSEFAQHREALRTTLRSVYLAHQGICARFDGDHNPSLRTDQHSATPATTVLSRLARSRCRLLEP
;
A
#
# COMPACT_ATOMS: atom_id res chain seq x y z
N MET A 1 26.38 -10.17 30.85
CA MET A 1 25.40 -9.60 29.90
C MET A 1 26.07 -9.54 28.53
N ALA A 2 25.61 -10.34 27.56
CA ALA A 2 26.15 -10.30 26.21
C ALA A 2 25.60 -9.05 25.50
N VAL A 3 26.49 -8.18 25.02
CA VAL A 3 26.13 -7.00 24.22
C VAL A 3 25.73 -7.50 22.83
N ILE A 4 24.42 -7.55 22.57
CA ILE A 4 23.90 -7.88 21.24
C ILE A 4 24.31 -6.74 20.30
N SER A 5 25.22 -7.02 19.36
CA SER A 5 25.67 -6.02 18.39
C SER A 5 24.50 -5.62 17.49
N PRO A 6 24.26 -4.32 17.24
CA PRO A 6 23.26 -3.84 16.27
C PRO A 6 23.38 -4.52 14.90
N ALA A 7 24.58 -4.96 14.51
CA ALA A 7 24.81 -5.67 13.25
C ALA A 7 24.16 -7.07 13.19
N SER A 8 23.98 -7.74 14.32
CA SER A 8 23.34 -9.07 14.40
C SER A 8 21.83 -8.98 14.19
N ILE A 9 21.17 -8.04 14.88
CA ILE A 9 19.73 -7.77 14.74
C ILE A 9 19.38 -7.37 13.31
N VAL A 10 20.23 -6.56 12.66
CA VAL A 10 20.03 -6.12 11.27
C VAL A 10 20.26 -7.26 10.26
N SER A 11 21.22 -8.15 10.51
CA SER A 11 21.46 -9.34 9.69
C SER A 11 20.29 -10.33 9.77
N ASP A 12 19.76 -10.52 10.98
CA ASP A 12 18.62 -11.40 11.23
C ASP A 12 17.33 -10.83 10.63
N MET A 13 17.11 -9.51 10.74
CA MET A 13 15.99 -8.81 10.11
C MET A 13 16.03 -8.92 8.58
N ALA A 14 17.17 -8.61 7.96
CA ALA A 14 17.32 -8.73 6.52
C ALA A 14 17.07 -10.18 6.07
N THR A 15 17.41 -11.15 6.91
CA THR A 15 17.12 -12.56 6.67
C THR A 15 15.65 -12.90 6.84
N CYS A 16 14.95 -12.41 7.86
CA CYS A 16 13.51 -12.60 8.06
C CYS A 16 12.70 -11.96 6.93
N LEU A 17 13.06 -10.76 6.50
CA LEU A 17 12.40 -10.08 5.40
C LEU A 17 12.73 -10.72 4.03
N ARG A 18 13.97 -11.17 3.80
CA ARG A 18 14.30 -11.98 2.60
C ARG A 18 13.53 -13.30 2.58
N ARG A 19 13.33 -13.94 3.73
CA ARG A 19 12.45 -15.11 3.86
C ARG A 19 11.01 -14.73 3.53
N ALA A 20 10.48 -13.63 4.06
CA ALA A 20 9.14 -13.15 3.73
C ALA A 20 8.95 -12.86 2.22
N VAL A 21 9.99 -12.38 1.54
CA VAL A 21 10.05 -12.19 0.07
C VAL A 21 10.17 -13.54 -0.66
N SER A 22 10.81 -14.53 -0.07
CA SER A 22 11.02 -15.86 -0.70
C SER A 22 9.84 -16.82 -0.46
N ASP A 23 9.11 -16.66 0.65
CA ASP A 23 7.92 -17.45 1.05
C ASP A 23 6.62 -16.92 0.41
N GLU A 24 6.71 -16.23 -0.73
CA GLU A 24 5.61 -15.44 -1.28
C GLU A 24 4.38 -16.24 -1.78
N TYR A 25 4.36 -17.56 -1.61
CA TYR A 25 3.19 -18.43 -1.76
C TYR A 25 3.10 -19.54 -0.70
N ALA A 26 3.39 -19.24 0.58
CA ALA A 26 2.76 -20.05 1.63
C ALA A 26 1.24 -20.02 1.37
N PRO A 27 0.55 -21.17 1.26
CA PRO A 27 -0.90 -21.19 1.05
C PRO A 27 -1.52 -20.27 2.11
N LEU A 28 -2.41 -19.38 1.65
CA LEU A 28 -3.14 -18.49 2.54
C LEU A 28 -3.64 -19.34 3.72
N PRO A 29 -3.37 -18.97 4.99
CA PRO A 29 -3.96 -19.69 6.11
C PRO A 29 -5.46 -19.78 5.85
N ASP A 30 -6.05 -20.96 6.04
CA ASP A 30 -7.44 -21.25 5.67
C ASP A 30 -8.37 -20.08 6.02
N LEU A 31 -8.68 -19.27 5.01
CA LEU A 31 -9.38 -18.01 5.19
C LEU A 31 -10.88 -18.25 5.44
N GLN A 32 -11.34 -19.51 5.42
CA GLN A 32 -12.72 -19.89 5.72
C GLN A 32 -13.07 -19.67 7.20
N GLY A 33 -12.08 -19.59 8.10
CA GLY A 33 -12.28 -19.38 9.54
C GLY A 33 -12.36 -17.92 10.00
N LEU A 34 -12.20 -16.94 9.11
CA LEU A 34 -12.23 -15.51 9.47
C LEU A 34 -13.67 -15.00 9.32
N PRO A 35 -14.23 -14.27 10.31
CA PRO A 35 -15.58 -13.76 10.19
C PRO A 35 -15.69 -12.95 8.90
N PRO A 36 -16.69 -13.24 8.04
CA PRO A 36 -16.85 -12.53 6.79
C PRO A 36 -16.90 -11.05 7.11
N LEU A 37 -16.19 -10.24 6.30
CA LEU A 37 -16.50 -8.82 6.25
C LEU A 37 -18.02 -8.75 6.04
N ALA A 38 -18.75 -8.04 6.90
CA ALA A 38 -20.12 -7.63 6.64
C ALA A 38 -20.11 -6.71 5.41
N VAL A 39 -19.91 -7.33 4.26
CA VAL A 39 -20.09 -6.88 2.91
C VAL A 39 -21.15 -7.87 2.46
N THR A 40 -22.33 -7.34 2.20
CA THR A 40 -23.50 -8.03 1.65
C THR A 40 -23.10 -9.24 0.82
N ASN A 41 -23.67 -10.40 1.17
CA ASN A 41 -23.56 -11.69 0.50
C ASN A 41 -23.74 -11.56 -1.03
N GLU A 42 -22.65 -11.27 -1.73
CA GLU A 42 -22.43 -11.87 -3.03
C GLU A 42 -21.20 -12.75 -2.87
N GLU A 43 -21.41 -14.06 -2.89
CA GLU A 43 -20.36 -15.03 -3.15
C GLU A 43 -19.80 -14.75 -4.56
N ILE A 44 -18.93 -13.75 -4.67
CA ILE A 44 -18.22 -13.49 -5.91
C ILE A 44 -17.34 -14.71 -6.16
N SER A 45 -17.73 -15.51 -7.14
CA SER A 45 -17.01 -16.72 -7.51
C SER A 45 -15.53 -16.41 -7.74
N THR A 46 -14.66 -17.37 -7.43
CA THR A 46 -13.22 -17.24 -7.68
C THR A 46 -12.92 -16.86 -9.12
N ALA A 47 -13.71 -17.36 -10.07
CA ALA A 47 -13.63 -16.99 -11.48
C ALA A 47 -13.92 -15.50 -11.74
N ARG A 48 -14.95 -14.92 -11.11
CA ARG A 48 -15.27 -13.49 -11.25
C ARG A 48 -14.20 -12.60 -10.64
N ARG A 49 -13.59 -13.01 -9.52
CA ARG A 49 -12.42 -12.31 -8.94
C ARG A 49 -11.20 -12.37 -9.86
N GLN A 50 -10.90 -13.53 -10.44
CA GLN A 50 -9.80 -13.69 -11.39
C GLN A 50 -10.00 -12.86 -12.67
N ALA A 51 -11.21 -12.81 -13.20
CA ALA A 51 -11.54 -11.98 -14.35
C ALA A 51 -11.37 -10.48 -14.04
N ALA A 52 -11.87 -10.03 -12.88
CA ALA A 52 -11.68 -8.65 -12.42
C ALA A 52 -10.19 -8.31 -12.21
N GLN A 53 -9.41 -9.23 -11.63
CA GLN A 53 -7.96 -9.09 -11.50
C GLN A 53 -7.26 -8.96 -12.87
N ALA A 54 -7.64 -9.78 -13.84
CA ALA A 54 -7.06 -9.74 -15.18
C ALA A 54 -7.34 -8.40 -15.88
N HIS A 55 -8.58 -7.89 -15.83
CA HIS A 55 -8.91 -6.57 -16.36
C HIS A 55 -8.09 -5.45 -15.68
N TYR A 56 -7.91 -5.55 -14.36
CA TYR A 56 -7.14 -4.59 -13.58
C TYR A 56 -5.66 -4.61 -13.96
N ASP A 57 -5.06 -5.80 -14.09
CA ASP A 57 -3.68 -5.97 -14.49
C ASP A 57 -3.44 -5.50 -15.93
N THR A 58 -4.33 -5.87 -16.88
CA THR A 58 -4.25 -5.41 -18.27
C THR A 58 -4.31 -3.89 -18.37
N TYR A 59 -5.23 -3.25 -17.65
CA TYR A 59 -5.34 -1.78 -17.67
C TYR A 59 -4.06 -1.10 -17.20
N PHE A 60 -3.41 -1.59 -16.13
CA PHE A 60 -2.17 -0.96 -15.66
C PHE A 60 -0.89 -1.48 -16.34
N GLY A 61 -0.99 -2.52 -17.18
CA GLY A 61 0.17 -3.20 -17.76
C GLY A 61 0.97 -3.96 -16.71
N VAL A 62 0.29 -4.58 -15.74
CA VAL A 62 0.90 -5.37 -14.69
C VAL A 62 1.09 -6.79 -15.18
N ARG A 63 2.31 -7.32 -15.00
CA ARG A 63 2.61 -8.74 -15.16
C ARG A 63 2.98 -9.30 -13.80
N ARG A 64 2.21 -10.28 -13.33
CA ARG A 64 2.48 -10.99 -12.07
C ARG A 64 3.60 -12.01 -12.29
N THR A 65 4.53 -12.09 -11.33
CA THR A 65 5.70 -12.97 -11.38
C THR A 65 6.17 -13.30 -9.97
N GLN A 66 6.98 -14.35 -9.83
CA GLN A 66 7.64 -14.76 -8.59
C GLN A 66 9.14 -14.37 -8.57
N ASP A 67 9.63 -13.73 -9.63
CA ASP A 67 11.04 -13.37 -9.76
C ASP A 67 11.38 -12.11 -8.95
N GLN A 68 12.27 -12.27 -7.96
CA GLN A 68 12.77 -11.19 -7.11
C GLN A 68 13.46 -10.06 -7.90
N ASN A 69 14.13 -10.40 -9.00
CA ASN A 69 14.77 -9.38 -9.84
C ASN A 69 13.72 -8.51 -10.53
N THR A 70 12.61 -9.11 -10.95
CA THR A 70 11.48 -8.34 -11.49
C THR A 70 10.86 -7.43 -10.44
N PHE A 71 10.82 -7.80 -9.16
CA PHE A 71 10.34 -6.91 -8.09
C PHE A 71 11.23 -5.67 -7.94
N ALA A 72 12.56 -5.85 -7.89
CA ALA A 72 13.51 -4.74 -7.83
C ALA A 72 13.45 -3.84 -9.08
N HIS A 73 13.36 -4.45 -10.26
CA HIS A 73 13.22 -3.72 -11.51
C HIS A 73 11.89 -2.94 -11.56
N SER A 74 10.78 -3.56 -11.15
CA SER A 74 9.46 -2.91 -11.13
C SER A 74 9.42 -1.73 -10.16
N THR A 75 10.11 -1.87 -9.02
CA THR A 75 10.31 -0.79 -8.05
C THR A 75 11.04 0.39 -8.69
N LEU A 76 12.19 0.13 -9.35
CA LEU A 76 12.96 1.16 -10.04
C LEU A 76 12.15 1.84 -11.15
N ILE A 77 11.48 1.07 -12.02
CA ILE A 77 10.66 1.63 -13.11
C ILE A 77 9.50 2.45 -12.57
N GLY A 78 8.74 1.92 -11.61
CA GLY A 78 7.56 2.58 -11.06
C GLY A 78 7.93 3.92 -10.45
N PHE A 79 8.99 3.94 -9.65
CA PHE A 79 9.45 5.17 -9.01
C PHE A 79 10.16 6.13 -9.96
N HIS A 80 10.95 5.64 -10.92
CA HIS A 80 11.53 6.48 -11.97
C HIS A 80 10.42 7.20 -12.76
N GLY A 81 9.35 6.49 -13.11
CA GLY A 81 8.19 7.09 -13.79
C GLY A 81 7.52 8.19 -12.96
N VAL A 82 7.35 7.98 -11.65
CA VAL A 82 6.85 9.03 -10.74
C VAL A 82 7.78 10.24 -10.72
N LEU A 83 9.09 10.04 -10.58
CA LEU A 83 10.08 11.12 -10.54
C LEU A 83 10.12 11.92 -11.84
N ASP A 84 10.14 11.24 -12.98
CA ASP A 84 10.13 11.90 -14.29
C ASP A 84 8.85 12.71 -14.50
N ASN A 85 7.72 12.15 -14.09
CA ASN A 85 6.44 12.83 -14.21
C ASN A 85 6.32 14.03 -13.24
N LEU A 86 7.00 14.01 -12.09
CA LEU A 86 7.16 15.17 -11.21
C LEU A 86 8.14 16.21 -11.79
N ARG A 87 9.15 15.78 -12.55
CA ARG A 87 10.07 16.68 -13.28
C ARG A 87 9.42 17.37 -14.46
N SER A 88 8.48 16.71 -15.12
CA SER A 88 7.87 17.20 -16.37
C SER A 88 6.54 17.91 -16.16
N ALA A 89 5.83 17.66 -15.04
CA ALA A 89 4.49 18.21 -14.81
C ALA A 89 4.30 18.67 -13.35
N ARG A 90 3.52 19.74 -13.19
CA ARG A 90 3.24 20.36 -11.89
C ARG A 90 2.63 19.35 -10.91
N SER A 91 2.94 19.48 -9.63
CA SER A 91 2.34 18.69 -8.57
C SER A 91 1.93 19.55 -7.38
N SER A 92 0.81 19.19 -6.76
CA SER A 92 0.31 19.77 -5.51
C SER A 92 0.70 18.98 -4.26
N LEU A 93 1.58 17.97 -4.39
CA LEU A 93 2.12 17.24 -3.25
C LEU A 93 2.77 18.19 -2.25
N ALA A 94 2.30 18.13 -1.00
CA ALA A 94 2.91 18.86 0.10
C ALA A 94 4.34 18.34 0.37
N PRO A 95 5.24 19.16 0.93
CA PRO A 95 6.61 18.73 1.26
C PRO A 95 6.67 17.45 2.10
N THR A 96 5.75 17.28 3.05
CA THR A 96 5.66 16.08 3.90
C THR A 96 5.21 14.85 3.14
N GLN A 97 4.29 14.99 2.18
CA GLN A 97 3.86 13.89 1.31
C GLN A 97 4.99 13.48 0.37
N TRP A 98 5.68 14.46 -0.22
CA TRP A 98 6.86 14.22 -1.03
C TRP A 98 7.94 13.47 -0.25
N GLN A 99 8.25 13.93 0.97
CA GLN A 99 9.20 13.26 1.86
C GLN A 99 8.78 11.82 2.14
N ALA A 100 7.52 11.57 2.50
CA ALA A 100 7.03 10.22 2.76
C ALA A 100 7.17 9.30 1.53
N LEU A 101 6.81 9.78 0.34
CA LEU A 101 6.95 9.03 -0.90
C LEU A 101 8.43 8.73 -1.18
N ALA A 102 9.30 9.73 -1.06
CA ALA A 102 10.71 9.59 -1.34
C ALA A 102 11.44 8.68 -0.33
N THR A 103 11.12 8.77 0.96
CA THR A 103 11.57 7.83 1.99
C THR A 103 11.12 6.40 1.65
N GLY A 104 9.87 6.21 1.22
CA GLY A 104 9.38 4.90 0.79
C GLY A 104 10.21 4.27 -0.34
N ILE A 105 10.61 5.09 -1.31
CA ILE A 105 11.49 4.70 -2.41
C ILE A 105 12.86 4.29 -1.88
N HIS A 106 13.46 5.16 -1.06
CA HIS A 106 14.79 4.93 -0.48
C HIS A 106 14.86 3.62 0.27
N ASP A 107 13.93 3.42 1.19
CA ASP A 107 13.92 2.29 2.12
C ASP A 107 13.67 0.98 1.37
N THR A 108 12.83 1.01 0.33
CA THR A 108 12.62 -0.16 -0.54
C THR A 108 13.89 -0.52 -1.30
N LEU A 109 14.59 0.46 -1.87
CA LEU A 109 15.85 0.21 -2.58
C LEU A 109 16.95 -0.29 -1.64
N ASN A 110 17.11 0.33 -0.47
CA ASN A 110 18.06 -0.11 0.55
C ASN A 110 17.76 -1.54 1.02
N PHE A 111 16.48 -1.84 1.21
CA PHE A 111 16.00 -3.17 1.57
C PHE A 111 16.41 -4.22 0.52
N MET A 112 16.11 -3.96 -0.75
CA MET A 112 16.39 -4.92 -1.83
C MET A 112 17.88 -5.07 -2.14
N LEU A 113 18.62 -3.97 -2.15
CA LEU A 113 20.03 -3.96 -2.54
C LEU A 113 20.97 -4.31 -1.38
N SER A 114 20.44 -4.48 -0.16
CA SER A 114 21.23 -4.63 1.06
C SER A 114 22.31 -3.53 1.20
N ALA A 115 22.04 -2.34 0.62
CA ALA A 115 22.96 -1.22 0.60
C ALA A 115 23.10 -0.67 2.02
N ARG A 116 24.14 -1.14 2.73
CA ARG A 116 24.42 -0.71 4.09
C ARG A 116 24.87 0.75 4.09
N GLY A 117 24.31 1.54 5.01
CA GLY A 117 24.84 2.86 5.33
C GLY A 117 24.57 3.94 4.29
N ALA A 118 23.60 3.74 3.38
CA ALA A 118 23.07 4.86 2.61
C ALA A 118 22.46 5.86 3.61
N THR A 119 23.06 7.02 3.72
CA THR A 119 22.51 8.11 4.52
C THR A 119 21.20 8.55 3.88
N PRO A 120 20.18 8.95 4.69
CA PRO A 120 18.97 9.54 4.15
C PRO A 120 19.36 10.67 3.21
N TYR A 121 19.13 10.49 1.92
CA TYR A 121 19.44 11.53 0.96
C TYR A 121 18.41 12.65 1.21
N PRO A 122 18.84 13.90 1.51
CA PRO A 122 17.89 15.00 1.61
C PRO A 122 17.26 15.15 0.23
N TYR A 123 16.01 14.71 0.10
CA TYR A 123 15.32 14.77 -1.16
C TYR A 123 15.16 16.24 -1.53
N PRO A 124 15.65 16.66 -2.71
CA PRO A 124 15.40 18.02 -3.16
C PRO A 124 13.89 18.29 -3.16
N PRO A 125 13.46 19.55 -3.00
CA PRO A 125 12.05 19.88 -3.13
C PRO A 125 11.51 19.34 -4.46
N PRO A 126 10.21 18.99 -4.53
CA PRO A 126 9.64 18.45 -5.75
C PRO A 126 9.95 19.38 -6.92
N PRO A 127 10.36 18.85 -8.09
CA PRO A 127 10.66 19.68 -9.25
C PRO A 127 9.47 20.58 -9.58
N ARG A 128 9.75 21.85 -9.88
CA ARG A 128 8.72 22.82 -10.26
C ARG A 128 8.59 22.85 -11.78
N ALA A 129 7.77 21.97 -12.32
CA ALA A 129 7.30 22.08 -13.69
C ALA A 129 6.03 22.96 -13.76
N HIS A 130 5.84 23.64 -14.89
CA HIS A 130 4.69 24.50 -15.12
C HIS A 130 3.59 23.83 -15.96
N SER A 131 3.91 22.72 -16.63
CA SER A 131 2.97 21.99 -17.47
C SER A 131 1.93 21.25 -16.64
N ASP A 132 0.69 21.24 -17.13
CA ASP A 132 -0.37 20.41 -16.58
C ASP A 132 -0.02 18.92 -16.81
N PRO A 133 -0.25 18.03 -15.84
CA PRO A 133 -0.03 16.61 -16.05
C PRO A 133 -1.02 16.01 -17.03
N ASP A 134 -0.56 15.02 -17.80
CA ASP A 134 -1.47 14.07 -18.42
C ASP A 134 -2.19 13.26 -17.33
N PRO A 135 -3.53 13.35 -17.24
CA PRO A 135 -4.30 12.72 -16.17
C PRO A 135 -4.28 11.18 -16.26
N ASP A 136 -4.29 10.59 -17.46
CA ASP A 136 -4.23 9.13 -17.63
C ASP A 136 -2.84 8.61 -17.27
N GLN A 137 -1.79 9.32 -17.69
CA GLN A 137 -0.42 8.98 -17.30
C GLN A 137 -0.22 9.07 -15.79
N ARG A 138 -0.64 10.17 -15.15
CA ARG A 138 -0.53 10.37 -13.68
C ARG A 138 -1.28 9.27 -12.94
N TRP A 139 -2.49 8.94 -13.39
CA TRP A 139 -3.31 7.88 -12.83
C TRP A 139 -2.61 6.51 -12.90
N ARG A 140 -2.09 6.12 -14.08
CA ARG A 140 -1.42 4.81 -14.25
C ARG A 140 -0.11 4.72 -13.51
N LEU A 141 0.72 5.76 -13.54
CA LEU A 141 1.99 5.80 -12.81
C LEU A 141 1.77 5.68 -11.31
N GLY A 142 0.79 6.42 -10.78
CA GLY A 142 0.41 6.37 -9.38
C GLY A 142 -0.01 4.96 -8.95
N HIS A 143 -0.88 4.30 -9.71
CA HIS A 143 -1.30 2.92 -9.41
C HIS A 143 -0.15 1.91 -9.49
N ARG A 144 0.74 2.03 -10.47
CA ARG A 144 1.94 1.17 -10.58
C ARG A 144 2.84 1.30 -9.36
N ALA A 145 3.09 2.53 -8.90
CA ALA A 145 3.84 2.78 -7.66
C ALA A 145 3.08 2.23 -6.43
N PHE A 146 1.75 2.38 -6.40
CA PHE A 146 0.91 1.83 -5.33
C PHE A 146 1.00 0.30 -5.23
N PHE A 147 1.14 -0.43 -6.36
CA PHE A 147 1.32 -1.89 -6.35
C PHE A 147 2.63 -2.30 -5.69
N VAL A 148 3.72 -1.64 -6.06
CA VAL A 148 5.03 -1.87 -5.43
C VAL A 148 4.94 -1.60 -3.93
N LEU A 149 4.40 -0.44 -3.55
CA LEU A 149 4.23 -0.07 -2.14
C LEU A 149 3.35 -1.07 -1.38
N THR A 150 2.28 -1.59 -2.01
CA THR A 150 1.42 -2.61 -1.39
C THR A 150 2.20 -3.89 -1.08
N GLN A 151 3.07 -4.34 -1.99
CA GLN A 151 3.95 -5.49 -1.73
C GLN A 151 4.95 -5.19 -0.62
N CYS A 152 5.58 -4.01 -0.62
CA CYS A 152 6.49 -3.60 0.46
C CYS A 152 5.78 -3.58 1.83
N ILE A 153 4.53 -3.10 1.89
CA ILE A 153 3.73 -3.18 3.12
C ILE A 153 3.57 -4.64 3.53
N ILE A 154 3.10 -5.52 2.64
CA ILE A 154 2.91 -6.95 2.92
C ILE A 154 4.20 -7.59 3.45
N ILE A 155 5.35 -7.31 2.85
CA ILE A 155 6.66 -7.79 3.28
C ILE A 155 6.95 -7.34 4.72
N GLY A 156 6.75 -6.06 5.03
CA GLY A 156 6.92 -5.52 6.38
C GLY A 156 6.01 -6.17 7.41
N LEU A 157 4.71 -6.33 7.10
CA LEU A 157 3.74 -6.94 8.01
C LEU A 157 4.05 -8.43 8.26
N ARG A 158 4.46 -9.17 7.22
CA ARG A 158 4.90 -10.56 7.35
C ARG A 158 6.18 -10.68 8.19
N GLY A 159 7.15 -9.79 7.95
CA GLY A 159 8.37 -9.71 8.75
C GLY A 159 8.08 -9.44 10.24
N PHE A 160 7.13 -8.55 10.52
CA PHE A 160 6.67 -8.31 11.89
C PHE A 160 6.08 -9.60 12.52
N LEU A 161 5.18 -10.29 11.81
CA LEU A 161 4.53 -11.50 12.31
C LEU A 161 5.55 -12.63 12.58
N ASP A 162 6.47 -12.91 11.65
CA ASP A 162 7.50 -13.96 11.83
C ASP A 162 8.44 -13.64 13.00
N ALA A 163 8.92 -12.39 13.10
CA ALA A 163 9.80 -11.99 14.19
C ALA A 163 9.08 -12.00 15.56
N ALA A 164 7.83 -11.53 15.62
CA ALA A 164 7.04 -11.55 16.84
C ALA A 164 6.72 -12.98 17.31
N GLN A 165 6.43 -13.90 16.38
CA GLN A 165 6.23 -15.33 16.69
C GLN A 165 7.47 -15.95 17.34
N ARG A 166 8.67 -15.45 17.01
CA ARG A 166 9.95 -15.87 17.60
C ARG A 166 10.34 -15.06 18.84
N ALA A 167 9.45 -14.19 19.34
CA ALA A 167 9.70 -13.24 20.42
C ALA A 167 10.91 -12.30 20.18
N MET A 168 11.29 -12.08 18.92
CA MET A 168 12.37 -11.18 18.51
C MET A 168 11.84 -9.75 18.36
N TRP A 169 11.34 -9.17 19.44
CA TRP A 169 10.63 -7.89 19.42
C TRP A 169 11.40 -6.71 18.79
N PRO A 170 12.71 -6.53 18.99
CA PRO A 170 13.48 -5.50 18.28
C PRO A 170 13.42 -5.64 16.75
N ALA A 171 13.53 -6.87 16.23
CA ALA A 171 13.42 -7.14 14.79
C ALA A 171 11.97 -6.96 14.31
N ALA A 172 10.99 -7.38 15.13
CA ALA A 172 9.58 -7.22 14.83
C ALA A 172 9.21 -5.74 14.66
N VAL A 173 9.62 -4.86 15.59
CA VAL A 173 9.32 -3.43 15.47
C VAL A 173 10.01 -2.77 14.29
N THR A 174 11.22 -3.20 13.93
CA THR A 174 11.87 -2.64 12.73
C THR A 174 11.13 -3.03 11.45
N ALA A 175 10.63 -4.27 11.36
CA ALA A 175 9.78 -4.69 10.24
C ALA A 175 8.41 -3.97 10.24
N LEU A 176 7.84 -3.72 11.42
CA LEU A 176 6.62 -2.94 11.60
C LEU A 176 6.80 -1.49 11.15
N ASP A 177 7.92 -0.87 11.51
CA ASP A 177 8.27 0.49 11.12
C ASP A 177 8.48 0.58 9.61
N TYR A 178 9.16 -0.39 9.00
CA TYR A 178 9.27 -0.48 7.55
C TYR A 178 7.88 -0.53 6.89
N GLY A 179 6.99 -1.43 7.34
CA GLY A 179 5.62 -1.49 6.83
C GLY A 179 4.83 -0.19 7.03
N THR A 180 5.06 0.49 8.16
CA THR A 180 4.44 1.78 8.49
C THR A 180 4.94 2.90 7.57
N THR A 181 6.24 2.95 7.29
CA THR A 181 6.82 3.87 6.30
C THR A 181 6.22 3.64 4.91
N MET A 182 6.06 2.38 4.49
CA MET A 182 5.44 2.06 3.20
C MET A 182 3.96 2.45 3.16
N LEU A 183 3.22 2.32 4.27
CA LEU A 183 1.85 2.85 4.39
C LEU A 183 1.83 4.37 4.24
N ALA A 184 2.74 5.11 4.87
CA ALA A 184 2.83 6.56 4.73
C ALA A 184 3.15 6.97 3.28
N ALA A 185 4.10 6.27 2.64
CA ALA A 185 4.40 6.45 1.22
C ALA A 185 3.18 6.15 0.33
N SER A 186 2.38 5.14 0.66
CA SER A 186 1.16 4.81 -0.08
C SER A 186 0.10 5.91 0.02
N ALA A 187 -0.04 6.58 1.18
CA ALA A 187 -0.92 7.73 1.33
C ALA A 187 -0.45 8.91 0.44
N ALA A 188 0.85 9.18 0.41
CA ALA A 188 1.40 10.20 -0.50
C ALA A 188 1.22 9.82 -1.98
N CYS A 189 1.40 8.55 -2.31
CA CYS A 189 1.20 8.01 -3.66
C CYS A 189 -0.26 8.17 -4.11
N LEU A 190 -1.23 7.98 -3.21
CA LEU A 190 -2.64 8.27 -3.48
C LEU A 190 -2.83 9.74 -3.88
N HIS A 191 -2.26 10.69 -3.13
CA HIS A 191 -2.33 12.11 -3.48
C HIS A 191 -1.71 12.40 -4.85
N PHE A 192 -0.54 11.84 -5.14
CA PHE A 192 0.10 11.94 -6.45
C PHE A 192 -0.80 11.40 -7.57
N THR A 193 -1.40 10.24 -7.36
CA THR A 193 -2.24 9.55 -8.35
C THR A 193 -3.42 10.40 -8.79
N ALA A 194 -3.97 11.22 -7.89
CA ALA A 194 -5.13 12.07 -8.12
C ALA A 194 -4.78 13.54 -8.43
N ASP A 195 -3.50 13.84 -8.64
CA ASP A 195 -2.99 15.20 -8.77
C ASP A 195 -3.18 15.77 -10.18
N PHE A 196 -4.45 15.91 -10.57
CA PHE A 196 -4.93 16.52 -11.81
C PHE A 196 -6.36 17.06 -11.60
N ARG A 197 -6.96 17.79 -12.56
CA ARG A 197 -8.27 18.43 -12.33
C ARG A 197 -9.38 17.38 -12.25
N ALA A 198 -10.39 17.62 -11.41
CA ALA A 198 -11.52 16.70 -11.27
C ALA A 198 -12.27 16.43 -12.59
N ASN A 199 -12.42 17.44 -13.45
CA ASN A 199 -13.04 17.27 -14.77
C ASN A 199 -12.24 16.37 -15.72
N ASP A 200 -10.92 16.28 -15.53
CA ASP A 200 -10.07 15.39 -16.35
C ASP A 200 -10.29 13.92 -15.97
N TYR A 201 -10.74 13.65 -14.72
CA TYR A 201 -11.13 12.30 -14.32
C TYR A 201 -12.31 11.78 -15.13
N SER A 202 -13.41 12.54 -15.19
CA SER A 202 -14.63 12.13 -15.89
C SER A 202 -14.46 12.11 -17.41
N ARG A 203 -13.60 12.98 -17.96
CA ARG A 203 -13.39 13.12 -19.41
C ARG A 203 -12.33 12.19 -19.98
N THR A 204 -11.30 11.85 -19.20
CA THR A 204 -10.12 11.12 -19.71
C THR A 204 -9.93 9.80 -18.98
N VAL A 205 -9.83 9.83 -17.64
CA VAL A 205 -9.45 8.65 -16.86
C VAL A 205 -10.58 7.61 -16.79
N ARG A 206 -11.77 8.03 -16.35
CA ARG A 206 -12.92 7.13 -16.14
C ARG A 206 -13.38 6.46 -17.45
N PRO A 207 -13.45 7.15 -18.60
CA PRO A 207 -13.79 6.52 -19.88
C PRO A 207 -12.74 5.50 -20.37
N ALA A 208 -11.46 5.70 -20.01
CA ALA A 208 -10.40 4.76 -20.35
C ALA A 208 -10.40 3.50 -19.45
N MET A 209 -11.00 3.58 -18.26
CA MET A 209 -11.11 2.46 -17.32
C MET A 209 -12.20 1.45 -17.74
N PRO A 210 -11.98 0.14 -17.52
CA PRO A 210 -13.03 -0.87 -17.66
C PRO A 210 -14.30 -0.55 -16.84
N ALA A 211 -15.45 -1.07 -17.27
CA ALA A 211 -16.73 -0.84 -16.59
C ALA A 211 -16.73 -1.40 -15.15
N GLU A 212 -16.28 -2.65 -14.97
CA GLU A 212 -16.20 -3.36 -13.68
C GLU A 212 -14.85 -3.17 -12.96
N PHE A 213 -14.37 -1.93 -12.89
CA PHE A 213 -13.06 -1.65 -12.31
C PHE A 213 -13.11 -1.49 -10.78
N THR A 214 -12.46 -2.39 -10.04
CA THR A 214 -12.35 -2.30 -8.57
C THR A 214 -10.99 -2.77 -8.06
N GLY A 215 -10.31 -1.92 -7.29
CA GLY A 215 -9.03 -2.25 -6.64
C GLY A 215 -9.14 -3.31 -5.53
N LEU A 216 -10.36 -3.72 -5.18
CA LEU A 216 -10.61 -4.71 -4.12
C LEU A 216 -10.62 -6.15 -4.63
N ALA A 217 -10.73 -6.32 -5.95
CA ALA A 217 -10.46 -7.61 -6.59
C ALA A 217 -8.96 -7.91 -6.66
N SER A 218 -8.09 -6.95 -6.31
CA SER A 218 -6.65 -7.16 -6.30
C SER A 218 -6.27 -8.25 -5.27
N ALA A 219 -5.53 -9.25 -5.72
CA ALA A 219 -4.94 -10.28 -4.88
C ALA A 219 -4.02 -9.67 -3.82
N ASP A 220 -3.31 -8.59 -4.16
CA ASP A 220 -2.40 -7.88 -3.27
C ASP A 220 -3.18 -7.17 -2.16
N HIS A 221 -4.31 -6.54 -2.52
CA HIS A 221 -5.21 -5.92 -1.56
C HIS A 221 -5.81 -6.95 -0.60
N THR A 222 -6.22 -8.10 -1.12
CA THR A 222 -6.74 -9.23 -0.33
C THR A 222 -5.68 -9.74 0.65
N CYS A 223 -4.44 -9.94 0.18
CA CYS A 223 -3.32 -10.34 1.03
C CYS A 223 -3.05 -9.30 2.12
N LEU A 224 -2.98 -8.02 1.78
CA LEU A 224 -2.78 -6.93 2.74
C LEU A 224 -3.83 -6.95 3.86
N VAL A 225 -5.11 -7.10 3.52
CA VAL A 225 -6.18 -7.17 4.52
C VAL A 225 -6.04 -8.41 5.41
N ALA A 226 -5.63 -9.55 4.85
CA ALA A 226 -5.38 -10.76 5.62
C ALA A 226 -4.22 -10.55 6.62
N GLN A 227 -3.13 -9.90 6.20
CA GLN A 227 -2.00 -9.57 7.09
C GLN A 227 -2.45 -8.62 8.21
N LEU A 228 -3.18 -7.55 7.89
CA LEU A 228 -3.72 -6.62 8.90
C LEU A 228 -4.58 -7.33 9.95
N ARG A 229 -5.36 -8.34 9.55
CA ARG A 229 -6.16 -9.14 10.48
C ARG A 229 -5.28 -10.03 11.36
N ALA A 230 -4.28 -10.68 10.80
CA ALA A 230 -3.34 -11.53 11.55
C ALA A 230 -2.50 -10.74 12.56
N MET A 231 -2.25 -9.46 12.29
CA MET A 231 -1.51 -8.58 13.20
C MET A 231 -2.26 -8.24 14.47
N GLY A 232 -3.60 -8.16 14.46
CA GLY A 232 -4.40 -7.71 15.61
C GLY A 232 -4.01 -8.41 16.92
N PRO A 233 -4.12 -9.75 17.01
CA PRO A 233 -3.71 -10.50 18.19
C PRO A 233 -2.23 -10.33 18.55
N THR A 234 -1.35 -10.29 17.55
CA THR A 234 0.10 -10.13 17.75
C THR A 234 0.46 -8.75 18.32
N LEU A 235 -0.27 -7.70 17.94
CA LEU A 235 -0.09 -6.36 18.48
C LEU A 235 -0.52 -6.23 19.95
N GLN A 236 -1.41 -7.13 20.43
CA GLN A 236 -1.83 -7.20 21.82
C GLN A 236 -0.77 -7.85 22.72
N THR A 237 0.04 -8.77 22.18
CA THR A 237 1.15 -9.40 22.90
C THR A 237 2.44 -8.57 22.87
N MET A 238 2.46 -7.46 22.12
CA MET A 238 3.59 -6.56 22.01
C MET A 238 3.95 -5.94 23.38
N PRO A 239 5.23 -6.04 23.82
CA PRO A 239 5.71 -5.42 25.05
C PRO A 239 5.46 -3.91 25.08
N SER A 240 5.20 -3.38 26.28
CA SER A 240 4.82 -1.97 26.46
C SER A 240 5.88 -0.98 25.99
N GLU A 241 7.15 -1.34 26.05
CA GLU A 241 8.26 -0.52 25.56
C GLU A 241 8.18 -0.25 24.04
N PHE A 242 7.45 -1.09 23.29
CA PHE A 242 7.26 -0.95 21.85
C PHE A 242 5.90 -0.36 21.46
N ALA A 243 5.06 0.04 22.43
CA ALA A 243 3.70 0.51 22.19
C ALA A 243 3.60 1.69 21.21
N GLN A 244 4.62 2.55 21.15
CA GLN A 244 4.68 3.67 20.21
C GLN A 244 4.63 3.23 18.74
N HIS A 245 5.23 2.09 18.39
CA HIS A 245 5.28 1.58 17.02
C HIS A 245 3.89 1.09 16.57
N ARG A 246 3.14 0.46 17.48
CA ARG A 246 1.74 0.10 17.26
C ARG A 246 0.87 1.33 17.03
N GLU A 247 1.06 2.40 17.79
CA GLU A 247 0.28 3.63 17.59
C GLU A 247 0.64 4.36 16.29
N ALA A 248 1.92 4.36 15.92
CA ALA A 248 2.39 4.88 14.63
C ALA A 248 1.73 4.15 13.45
N LEU A 249 1.67 2.80 13.48
CA LEU A 249 0.96 2.01 12.48
C LEU A 249 -0.52 2.41 12.40
N ARG A 250 -1.21 2.47 13.54
CA ARG A 250 -2.65 2.78 13.60
C ARG A 250 -2.96 4.16 13.04
N THR A 251 -2.18 5.16 13.45
CA THR A 251 -2.31 6.54 12.96
C THR A 251 -2.04 6.60 11.46
N THR A 252 -1.00 5.93 10.97
CA THR A 252 -0.66 5.92 9.55
C THR A 252 -1.74 5.21 8.71
N LEU A 253 -2.27 4.07 9.18
CA LEU A 253 -3.37 3.37 8.49
C LEU A 253 -4.61 4.25 8.39
N ARG A 254 -4.96 5.00 9.45
CA ARG A 254 -6.05 5.99 9.40
C ARG A 254 -5.79 7.06 8.34
N SER A 255 -4.57 7.59 8.27
CA SER A 255 -4.19 8.58 7.26
C SER A 255 -4.30 8.04 5.83
N VAL A 256 -3.98 6.77 5.57
CA VAL A 256 -4.18 6.14 4.25
C VAL A 256 -5.67 6.15 3.86
N TYR A 257 -6.56 5.80 4.80
CA TYR A 257 -8.00 5.82 4.51
C TYR A 257 -8.53 7.24 4.29
N LEU A 258 -8.06 8.22 5.06
CA LEU A 258 -8.44 9.62 4.87
C LEU A 258 -7.95 10.14 3.50
N ALA A 259 -6.72 9.81 3.09
CA ALA A 259 -6.21 10.14 1.76
C ALA A 259 -7.08 9.54 0.65
N HIS A 260 -7.44 8.25 0.77
CA HIS A 260 -8.31 7.59 -0.21
C HIS A 260 -9.71 8.22 -0.26
N GLN A 261 -10.32 8.49 0.90
CA GLN A 261 -11.62 9.17 0.96
C GLN A 261 -11.58 10.55 0.29
N GLY A 262 -10.55 11.35 0.57
CA GLY A 262 -10.39 12.68 -0.03
C GLY A 262 -10.29 12.65 -1.56
N ILE A 263 -9.64 11.62 -2.11
CA ILE A 263 -9.55 11.44 -3.56
C ILE A 263 -10.89 11.05 -4.16
N CYS A 264 -11.61 10.12 -3.50
CA CYS A 264 -12.94 9.76 -3.96
C CYS A 264 -13.89 10.97 -3.92
N ALA A 265 -13.87 11.77 -2.84
CA ALA A 265 -14.64 13.00 -2.74
C ALA A 265 -14.31 13.98 -3.88
N ARG A 266 -13.01 14.19 -4.17
CA ARG A 266 -12.53 15.05 -5.26
C ARG A 266 -13.09 14.65 -6.63
N PHE A 267 -13.32 13.36 -6.86
CA PHE A 267 -13.87 12.83 -8.12
C PHE A 267 -15.37 12.50 -8.02
N ASP A 268 -16.10 13.29 -7.24
CA ASP A 268 -17.56 13.23 -7.10
C ASP A 268 -18.09 11.92 -6.49
N GLY A 269 -17.25 11.23 -5.70
CA GLY A 269 -17.62 10.01 -4.97
C GLY A 269 -18.54 10.24 -3.77
N ASP A 270 -18.86 11.50 -3.44
CA ASP A 270 -19.88 11.86 -2.45
C ASP A 270 -21.30 11.79 -3.03
N HIS A 271 -21.45 11.94 -4.35
CA HIS A 271 -22.74 11.91 -5.04
C HIS A 271 -22.89 10.68 -5.93
N ASN A 272 -21.78 10.10 -6.40
CA ASN A 272 -21.81 8.90 -7.21
C ASN A 272 -21.71 7.61 -6.38
N PRO A 273 -22.41 6.55 -6.81
CA PRO A 273 -22.35 5.26 -6.15
C PRO A 273 -20.94 4.67 -6.22
N SER A 274 -20.61 3.85 -5.23
CA SER A 274 -19.36 3.12 -5.23
C SER A 274 -19.27 2.20 -6.46
N LEU A 275 -18.11 2.17 -7.13
CA LEU A 275 -17.79 1.19 -8.18
C LEU A 275 -17.86 -0.27 -7.69
N ARG A 276 -18.03 -0.48 -6.38
CA ARG A 276 -18.23 -1.79 -5.74
C ARG A 276 -19.67 -2.26 -5.71
N THR A 277 -20.61 -1.33 -5.68
CA THR A 277 -22.01 -1.67 -5.49
C THR A 277 -22.68 -1.71 -6.83
N ASP A 278 -23.66 -2.59 -6.98
CA ASP A 278 -24.54 -2.68 -8.13
C ASP A 278 -24.95 -1.26 -8.55
N GLN A 279 -25.12 -1.00 -9.84
CA GLN A 279 -25.49 0.33 -10.35
C GLN A 279 -26.78 0.89 -9.73
N HIS A 280 -27.55 0.07 -9.00
CA HIS A 280 -28.79 0.40 -8.31
C HIS A 280 -28.60 0.78 -6.82
N SER A 281 -27.41 0.63 -6.24
CA SER A 281 -27.12 1.04 -4.86
C SER A 281 -26.78 2.53 -4.82
N ALA A 282 -27.60 3.31 -4.13
CA ALA A 282 -27.40 4.76 -3.94
C ALA A 282 -26.30 5.12 -2.90
N THR A 283 -25.49 4.16 -2.43
CA THR A 283 -24.52 4.44 -1.36
C THR A 283 -23.28 5.16 -1.92
N PRO A 284 -22.94 6.38 -1.44
CA PRO A 284 -21.75 7.10 -1.90
C PRO A 284 -20.46 6.33 -1.68
N ALA A 285 -19.50 6.47 -2.60
CA ALA A 285 -18.19 5.83 -2.52
C ALA A 285 -17.44 6.18 -1.22
N THR A 286 -17.52 7.44 -0.77
CA THR A 286 -16.90 7.91 0.49
C THR A 286 -17.53 7.28 1.73
N THR A 287 -18.84 7.01 1.71
CA THR A 287 -19.53 6.28 2.79
C THR A 287 -19.06 4.83 2.88
N VAL A 288 -18.91 4.14 1.74
CA VAL A 288 -18.37 2.78 1.68
C VAL A 288 -16.93 2.75 2.23
N LEU A 289 -16.08 3.69 1.80
CA LEU A 289 -14.71 3.81 2.29
C LEU A 289 -14.66 4.12 3.79
N SER A 290 -15.58 4.93 4.32
CA SER A 290 -15.67 5.23 5.75
C SER A 290 -16.04 3.99 6.58
N ARG A 291 -16.90 3.13 6.06
CA ARG A 291 -17.22 1.83 6.69
C ARG A 291 -16.00 0.89 6.67
N LEU A 292 -15.31 0.80 5.54
CA LEU A 292 -14.09 -0.02 5.41
C LEU A 292 -12.96 0.49 6.32
N ALA A 293 -12.74 1.80 6.39
CA ALA A 293 -11.77 2.42 7.28
C ALA A 293 -12.03 2.04 8.74
N ARG A 294 -13.25 2.24 9.22
CA ARG A 294 -13.65 1.85 10.58
C ARG A 294 -13.48 0.36 10.84
N SER A 295 -13.88 -0.50 9.89
CA SER A 295 -13.73 -1.94 10.03
C SER A 295 -12.26 -2.37 10.14
N ARG A 296 -11.38 -1.78 9.34
CA ARG A 296 -9.98 -2.21 9.23
C ARG A 296 -9.09 -1.58 10.30
N CYS A 297 -9.36 -0.35 10.72
CA CYS A 297 -8.68 0.24 11.89
C CYS A 297 -9.00 -0.54 13.17
N ARG A 298 -10.23 -1.06 13.33
CA ARG A 298 -10.61 -1.93 14.44
C ARG A 298 -9.85 -3.26 14.51
N LEU A 299 -9.26 -3.72 13.40
CA LEU A 299 -8.43 -4.93 13.41
C LEU A 299 -7.14 -4.74 14.22
N LEU A 300 -6.73 -3.50 14.47
CA LEU A 300 -5.53 -3.15 15.23
C LEU A 300 -5.86 -2.63 16.64
N GLU A 301 -7.13 -2.74 17.05
CA GLU A 301 -7.60 -2.37 18.39
C GLU A 301 -7.39 -3.52 19.38
N PRO A 302 -7.05 -3.21 20.65
CA PRO A 302 -6.99 -4.21 21.71
C PRO A 302 -8.37 -4.85 21.96
#